data_AF-A0A9D5STF7-F1
#
_entry.id   AF-A0A9D5STF7-F1
#
_cell.length_a   1.000
_cell.length_b   1.000
_cell.length_c   1.000
_cell.angle_alpha   90.00
_cell.angle_beta   90.00
_cell.angle_gamma   90.00
#
_symmetry.space_group_name_H-M   'P 1'
#
loop_
_entity.id
_entity.type
_entity.pdbx_description
1 polymer ?
#
loop_
_entity_poly.entity_id
_entity_poly.type
_entity_poly.pdbx_seq_one_letter_code
_entity_poly.pdbx_strand_id
1 'polypeptide(L)'
;MCCYRFKEDNEIWTLGSITLYTAPNDGRILELTVDFDDHGLSESLYRQFRENSLCALFAFYPELDEEQAAQLFDRMYVATDDIITTTDYKDGAIPTEFYYQQGGAGVYPYFAYGEFIHICIAPAA
;
A
#
# COMPACT_ATOMS: atom_id res chain seq x y z
N MET A 1 16.25 4.53 9.43
CA MET A 1 14.81 4.21 9.29
C MET A 1 14.56 2.97 10.11
N CYS A 2 13.52 2.98 10.96
CA CYS A 2 13.06 1.78 11.66
C CYS A 2 11.93 1.14 10.84
N CYS A 3 11.86 -0.19 10.82
CA CYS A 3 10.88 -0.96 10.07
C CYS A 3 10.15 -1.92 11.03
N TYR A 4 8.81 -1.83 11.05
CA TYR A 4 7.94 -2.69 11.85
C TYR A 4 6.97 -3.39 10.92
N ARG A 5 7.07 -4.72 10.83
CA ARG A 5 6.21 -5.53 9.97
C ARG A 5 5.26 -6.36 10.80
N PHE A 6 3.97 -6.28 10.47
CA PHE A 6 2.95 -7.18 10.96
C PHE A 6 2.50 -8.12 9.85
N LYS A 7 2.40 -9.40 10.18
CA LYS A 7 1.87 -10.47 9.34
C LYS A 7 1.20 -11.46 10.28
N GLU A 8 -0.05 -11.82 10.01
CA GLU A 8 -0.85 -12.65 10.92
C GLU A 8 -0.22 -14.04 11.12
N ASP A 9 0.28 -14.63 10.04
CA ASP A 9 1.03 -15.88 10.06
C ASP A 9 2.29 -15.78 9.20
N ASN A 10 3.47 -15.93 9.83
CA ASN A 10 4.76 -15.86 9.14
C ASN A 10 5.08 -17.14 8.35
N GLU A 11 4.37 -18.25 8.57
CA GLU A 11 4.57 -19.50 7.83
C GLU A 11 3.89 -19.47 6.45
N ILE A 12 2.86 -18.64 6.27
CA ILE A 12 2.15 -18.49 5.00
C ILE A 12 2.83 -17.44 4.14
N TRP A 13 3.59 -17.88 3.14
CA TRP A 13 4.39 -16.99 2.28
C TRP A 13 3.56 -15.94 1.54
N THR A 14 2.45 -16.36 0.95
CA THR A 14 1.55 -15.52 0.14
C THR A 14 0.67 -14.57 0.95
N LEU A 15 0.66 -14.71 2.28
CA LEU A 15 -0.15 -13.87 3.15
C LEU A 15 0.42 -12.45 3.17
N GLY A 16 -0.47 -11.47 2.97
CA GLY A 16 -0.12 -10.06 2.97
C GLY A 16 0.45 -9.59 4.30
N SER A 17 1.18 -8.48 4.27
CA SER A 17 1.72 -7.83 5.46
C SER A 17 1.43 -6.34 5.48
N ILE A 18 1.47 -5.77 6.68
CA ILE A 18 1.46 -4.33 6.90
C ILE A 18 2.84 -3.95 7.42
N THR A 19 3.54 -3.05 6.73
CA THR A 19 4.86 -2.58 7.14
C THR A 19 4.82 -1.08 7.42
N LEU A 20 5.30 -0.68 8.59
CA LEU A 20 5.42 0.70 9.02
C LEU A 20 6.88 1.12 9.06
N TYR A 21 7.21 2.17 8.32
CA TYR A 21 8.53 2.80 8.29
C TYR A 21 8.51 4.08 9.11
N THR A 22 9.44 4.22 10.06
CA THR A 22 9.54 5.41 10.90
C THR A 22 10.93 6.03 10.91
N ALA A 23 11.01 7.32 11.20
CA ALA A 23 12.28 7.97 11.41
C ALA A 23 12.89 7.53 12.75
N PRO A 24 14.20 7.24 12.79
CA PRO A 24 14.85 6.67 13.97
C PRO A 24 14.92 7.65 15.15
N ASN A 25 14.80 8.95 14.91
CA ASN A 25 15.08 9.98 15.91
C ASN A 25 13.83 10.46 16.65
N ASP A 26 12.68 10.52 15.99
CA ASP A 26 11.43 11.08 16.54
C ASP A 26 10.23 10.13 16.40
N GLY A 27 10.43 8.96 15.77
CA GLY A 27 9.38 7.97 15.58
C GLY A 27 8.28 8.40 14.61
N ARG A 28 8.44 9.51 13.88
CA ARG A 28 7.45 9.95 12.89
C ARG A 28 7.28 8.89 11.82
N ILE A 29 6.04 8.67 11.40
CA ILE A 29 5.72 7.75 10.30
C ILE A 29 6.22 8.39 9.01
N LEU A 30 7.05 7.64 8.28
CA LEU A 30 7.52 8.02 6.95
C LEU A 30 6.63 7.39 5.88
N GLU A 31 6.25 6.14 6.08
CA GLU A 31 5.42 5.39 5.14
C GLU A 31 4.78 4.18 5.83
N LEU A 32 3.59 3.80 5.36
CA LEU A 32 2.97 2.51 5.60
C LEU A 32 2.76 1.80 4.27
N THR A 33 3.11 0.52 4.19
CA THR A 33 2.80 -0.33 3.02
C THR A 33 1.89 -1.48 3.44
N VAL A 34 0.91 -1.80 2.59
CA VAL A 34 0.12 -3.02 2.68
C VAL A 34 0.44 -3.86 1.44
N ASP A 35 0.87 -5.10 1.65
CA ASP A 35 1.42 -5.95 0.59
C ASP A 35 0.48 -7.12 0.26
N PHE A 36 0.44 -7.54 -1.01
CA PHE A 36 -0.32 -8.70 -1.49
C PHE A 36 0.44 -9.49 -2.55
N ASP A 37 0.54 -10.80 -2.33
CA ASP A 37 1.11 -11.73 -3.31
C ASP A 37 0.01 -12.24 -4.25
N ASP A 38 0.01 -11.74 -5.49
CA ASP A 38 -0.97 -12.09 -6.52
C ASP A 38 -0.65 -13.42 -7.23
N HIS A 39 0.56 -13.96 -7.07
CA HIS A 39 1.00 -15.21 -7.73
C HIS A 39 0.27 -16.45 -7.18
N GLY A 40 -0.37 -16.34 -6.02
CA GLY A 40 -1.14 -17.40 -5.36
C GLY A 40 -2.62 -17.06 -5.18
N LEU A 41 -3.16 -16.16 -6.01
CA LEU A 41 -4.47 -15.51 -5.85
C LEU A 41 -5.55 -16.45 -5.27
N SER A 42 -5.94 -16.18 -4.04
CA SER A 42 -7.18 -16.70 -3.46
C SER A 42 -8.11 -15.53 -3.12
N GLU A 43 -9.41 -15.73 -3.32
CA GLU A 43 -10.41 -14.71 -3.03
C GLU A 43 -10.35 -14.25 -1.57
N SER A 44 -10.02 -15.17 -0.65
CA SER A 44 -9.86 -14.86 0.77
C SER A 44 -8.65 -13.97 1.05
N LEU A 45 -7.50 -14.24 0.41
CA LEU A 45 -6.29 -13.44 0.60
C LEU A 45 -6.47 -12.04 -0.01
N TYR A 46 -7.08 -11.95 -1.18
CA TYR A 46 -7.42 -10.66 -1.79
C TYR A 46 -8.37 -9.84 -0.91
N ARG A 47 -9.42 -10.49 -0.36
CA ARG A 47 -10.34 -9.81 0.55
C ARG A 47 -9.64 -9.28 1.78
N GLN A 48 -8.76 -10.06 2.40
CA GLN A 48 -8.00 -9.62 3.56
C GLN A 48 -7.05 -8.46 3.22
N PHE A 49 -6.37 -8.53 2.08
CA PHE A 49 -5.56 -7.42 1.57
C PHE A 49 -6.38 -6.14 1.41
N ARG A 50 -7.54 -6.23 0.74
CA ARG A 50 -8.45 -5.10 0.58
C ARG A 50 -8.92 -4.52 1.92
N GLU A 51 -9.32 -5.37 2.86
CA GLU A 51 -9.72 -4.95 4.21
C GLU A 51 -8.58 -4.23 4.95
N ASN A 52 -7.36 -4.77 4.90
CA ASN A 52 -6.17 -4.14 5.49
C ASN A 52 -5.84 -2.78 4.84
N SER A 53 -5.92 -2.69 3.51
CA SER A 53 -5.70 -1.43 2.78
C SER A 53 -6.74 -0.37 3.14
N LEU A 54 -8.02 -0.74 3.27
CA LEU A 54 -9.07 0.17 3.70
C LEU A 54 -8.86 0.65 5.15
N CYS A 55 -8.51 -0.25 6.06
CA CYS A 55 -8.16 0.12 7.43
C CYS A 55 -6.98 1.11 7.48
N ALA A 56 -5.97 0.90 6.64
CA ALA A 56 -4.84 1.83 6.52
C ALA A 56 -5.29 3.20 5.99
N LEU A 57 -6.15 3.24 4.96
CA LEU A 57 -6.70 4.49 4.45
C LEU A 57 -7.49 5.26 5.53
N PHE A 58 -8.36 4.60 6.28
CA PHE A 58 -9.11 5.26 7.36
C PHE A 58 -8.23 5.77 8.50
N ALA A 59 -7.06 5.16 8.73
CA ALA A 59 -6.12 5.62 9.74
C ALA A 59 -5.46 6.97 9.36
N PHE A 60 -5.25 7.23 8.07
CA PHE A 60 -4.62 8.45 7.56
C PHE A 60 -5.60 9.48 6.99
N TYR A 61 -6.80 9.05 6.60
CA TYR A 61 -7.89 9.87 6.09
C TYR A 61 -9.21 9.50 6.77
N PRO A 62 -9.36 9.83 8.06
CA PRO A 62 -10.57 9.50 8.82
C PRO A 62 -11.84 10.18 8.29
N GLU A 63 -11.70 11.15 7.39
CA GLU A 63 -12.80 11.85 6.70
C GLU A 63 -13.35 11.09 5.49
N LEU A 64 -12.62 10.11 4.94
CA LEU A 64 -13.12 9.31 3.83
C LEU A 64 -14.29 8.44 4.30
N ASP A 65 -15.38 8.45 3.54
CA ASP A 65 -16.40 7.43 3.69
C ASP A 65 -15.96 6.10 3.05
N GLU A 66 -16.71 5.04 3.31
CA GLU A 66 -16.39 3.68 2.84
C GLU A 66 -16.36 3.60 1.31
N GLU A 67 -17.25 4.32 0.63
CA GLU A 67 -17.31 4.33 -0.83
C GLU A 67 -16.10 5.04 -1.44
N GLN A 68 -15.71 6.18 -0.88
CA GLN A 68 -14.54 6.95 -1.30
C GLN A 68 -13.24 6.16 -1.08
N ALA A 69 -13.10 5.51 0.08
CA ALA A 69 -11.94 4.66 0.37
C ALA A 69 -11.87 3.45 -0.56
N ALA A 70 -13.02 2.80 -0.84
CA ALA A 70 -13.13 1.71 -1.80
C ALA A 70 -12.73 2.14 -3.21
N GLN A 71 -13.26 3.26 -3.70
CA GLN A 71 -12.93 3.80 -5.02
C GLN A 71 -11.45 4.20 -5.14
N LEU A 72 -10.85 4.69 -4.05
CA LEU A 72 -9.42 4.99 -4.01
C LEU A 72 -8.58 3.70 -4.06
N PHE A 73 -8.93 2.69 -3.26
CA PHE A 73 -8.28 1.38 -3.31
C PHE A 73 -8.39 0.73 -4.69
N ASP A 74 -9.59 0.66 -5.27
CA ASP A 74 -9.81 0.01 -6.57
C ASP A 74 -8.99 0.69 -7.68
N ARG A 75 -8.90 2.03 -7.65
CA ARG A 75 -8.04 2.77 -8.58
C ARG A 75 -6.56 2.42 -8.41
N MET A 76 -6.05 2.41 -7.16
CA MET A 76 -4.66 2.03 -6.90
C MET A 76 -4.37 0.59 -7.33
N TYR A 77 -5.28 -0.35 -7.04
CA TYR A 77 -5.12 -1.75 -7.42
C TYR A 77 -5.11 -1.94 -8.93
N VAL A 78 -6.03 -1.30 -9.68
CA VAL A 78 -6.01 -1.34 -11.16
C VAL A 78 -4.72 -0.73 -11.70
N ALA A 79 -4.25 0.39 -11.13
CA ALA A 79 -3.01 1.02 -11.55
C ALA A 79 -1.77 0.11 -11.35
N THR A 80 -1.81 -0.88 -10.45
CA THR A 80 -0.73 -1.88 -10.33
C THR A 80 -0.61 -2.78 -11.56
N ASP A 81 -1.71 -3.08 -12.25
CA ASP A 81 -1.72 -3.87 -13.49
C ASP A 81 -1.18 -3.06 -14.67
N ASP A 82 -1.50 -1.77 -14.74
CA ASP A 82 -0.96 -0.86 -15.76
C ASP A 82 0.56 -0.63 -15.57
N ILE A 83 1.04 -0.66 -14.32
CA ILE A 83 2.46 -0.57 -13.97
C ILE A 83 3.25 -1.77 -14.54
N ILE A 84 2.68 -2.99 -14.53
CA ILE A 84 3.29 -4.22 -15.06
C ILE A 84 3.70 -4.06 -16.53
N THR A 85 2.92 -3.29 -17.30
CA THR A 85 3.05 -3.25 -18.76
C THR A 85 3.84 -2.05 -19.30
N THR A 86 4.08 -1.01 -18.47
CA THR A 86 4.58 0.28 -18.98
C THR A 86 5.76 0.88 -18.23
N THR A 87 6.02 0.51 -16.98
CA THR A 87 6.93 1.29 -16.11
C THR A 87 8.02 0.41 -15.48
N ASP A 88 9.26 0.62 -15.92
CA ASP A 88 10.47 0.04 -15.32
C ASP A 88 10.82 0.89 -14.07
N TYR A 89 10.22 0.56 -12.92
CA TYR A 89 10.49 1.24 -11.64
C TYR A 89 11.94 0.98 -11.20
N LYS A 90 12.85 1.79 -11.74
CA LYS A 90 14.24 1.90 -11.30
C LYS A 90 14.35 2.86 -10.11
N ASP A 91 15.47 2.81 -9.42
CA ASP A 91 15.79 3.76 -8.35
C ASP A 91 15.58 5.21 -8.83
N GLY A 92 14.76 5.99 -8.10
CA GLY A 92 14.33 7.34 -8.47
C GLY A 92 13.07 7.44 -9.35
N ALA A 93 12.39 6.33 -9.65
CA ALA A 93 11.10 6.36 -10.36
C ALA A 93 9.99 7.00 -9.49
N ILE A 94 9.22 7.88 -10.10
CA ILE A 94 8.06 8.52 -9.48
C ILE A 94 6.85 7.59 -9.69
N PRO A 95 6.07 7.27 -8.63
CA PRO A 95 4.83 6.52 -8.78
C PRO A 95 3.93 7.10 -9.88
N THR A 96 3.49 6.25 -10.81
CA THR A 96 2.66 6.60 -11.98
C THR A 96 1.36 7.27 -11.56
N GLU A 97 0.87 6.95 -10.37
CA GLU A 97 -0.28 7.62 -9.77
C GLU A 97 0.01 7.96 -8.30
N PHE A 98 0.12 9.26 -8.03
CA PHE A 98 0.21 9.81 -6.68
C PHE A 98 -1.07 10.56 -6.37
N TYR A 99 -1.89 9.99 -5.50
CA TYR A 99 -3.14 10.60 -5.06
C TYR A 99 -2.87 11.41 -3.80
N TYR A 100 -2.79 12.73 -3.97
CA TYR A 100 -2.66 13.66 -2.86
C TYR A 100 -4.04 14.22 -2.51
N GLN A 101 -4.52 13.95 -1.29
CA GLN A 101 -5.64 14.68 -0.72
C GLN A 101 -5.09 15.89 0.03
N GLN A 102 -5.61 17.09 -0.22
CA GLN A 102 -5.07 18.31 0.39
C GLN A 102 -5.02 18.21 1.93
N GLY A 103 -3.81 18.26 2.50
CA GLY A 103 -3.55 18.40 3.94
C GLY A 103 -3.39 17.09 4.74
N GLY A 104 -3.39 15.93 4.08
CA GLY A 104 -3.30 14.60 4.73
C GLY A 104 -2.04 13.82 4.39
N ALA A 105 -2.18 12.56 3.96
CA ALA A 105 -1.10 11.77 3.38
C ALA A 105 -1.09 11.88 1.84
N GLY A 106 -0.07 11.31 1.19
CA GLY A 106 -0.15 10.87 -0.20
C GLY A 106 -0.29 9.35 -0.25
N VAL A 107 -1.08 8.85 -1.21
CA VAL A 107 -1.17 7.40 -1.47
C VAL A 107 -0.78 7.07 -2.89
N TYR A 108 -0.15 5.91 -3.05
CA TYR A 108 0.29 5.45 -4.36
C TYR A 108 0.41 3.92 -4.38
N PRO A 109 0.13 3.27 -5.51
CA PRO A 109 0.48 1.89 -5.73
C PRO A 109 1.96 1.74 -6.11
N TYR A 110 2.56 0.62 -5.74
CA TYR A 110 3.86 0.21 -6.23
C TYR A 110 3.83 -1.28 -6.60
N PHE A 111 4.45 -1.61 -7.75
CA PHE A 111 4.63 -2.99 -8.19
C PHE A 111 5.92 -3.08 -9.03
N ALA A 112 6.63 -4.19 -8.88
CA ALA A 112 7.74 -4.58 -9.73
C ALA A 112 7.64 -6.06 -10.09
N TYR A 113 8.16 -6.46 -11.25
CA TYR A 113 8.06 -7.85 -11.69
C TYR A 113 8.75 -8.80 -10.70
N GLY A 114 7.99 -9.75 -10.14
CA GLY A 114 8.47 -10.69 -9.12
C GLY A 114 8.40 -10.17 -7.67
N GLU A 115 7.84 -8.98 -7.46
CA GLU A 115 7.52 -8.43 -6.14
C GLU A 115 6.02 -8.55 -5.84
N PHE A 116 5.64 -8.19 -4.61
CA PHE A 116 4.23 -8.11 -4.21
C PHE A 116 3.58 -6.84 -4.80
N ILE A 117 2.26 -6.83 -4.84
CA ILE A 117 1.50 -5.60 -5.01
C ILE A 117 1.58 -4.82 -3.70
N HIS A 118 1.92 -3.53 -3.78
CA HIS A 118 2.01 -2.65 -2.62
C HIS A 118 1.03 -1.48 -2.74
N ILE A 119 0.29 -1.23 -1.67
CA ILE A 119 -0.44 0.01 -1.45
C ILE A 119 0.30 0.82 -0.41
N CYS A 120 0.85 1.96 -0.83
CA CYS A 120 1.71 2.80 -0.01
C CYS A 120 0.98 4.07 0.44
N ILE A 121 1.18 4.44 1.70
CA ILE A 121 0.66 5.67 2.31
C ILE A 121 1.82 6.43 2.96
N ALA A 122 2.12 7.62 2.47
CA ALA A 122 3.19 8.48 2.96
C ALA A 122 2.58 9.77 3.54
N PRO A 123 2.59 9.98 4.87
CA PRO A 123 2.05 11.21 5.47
C PRO A 123 2.72 12.47 4.92
N ALA A 124 1.95 13.54 4.67
CA ALA A 124 2.56 14.84 4.41
C ALA A 124 3.25 15.32 5.70
N ALA A 125 4.50 15.73 5.57
CA ALA A 125 5.33 16.21 6.68
C ALA A 125 4.84 17.55 7.24
#